data_AF-A0A2T1D416-F1
#
_entry.id   AF-A0A2T1D416-F1
#
_cell.length_a   1.000
_cell.length_b   1.000
_cell.length_c   1.000
_cell.angle_alpha   90.00
_cell.angle_beta   90.00
_cell.angle_gamma   90.00
#
_symmetry.space_group_name_H-M   'P 1'
#
loop_
_entity.id
_entity.type
_entity.pdbx_description
1 polymer ?
#
loop_
_entity_poly.entity_id
_entity_poly.type
_entity_poly.pdbx_seq_one_letter_code
_entity_poly.pdbx_strand_id
1 'polypeptide(L)'
;MTVPQLTSAEIRSTLVDALQLDLVGPTPVDRDHAEEVLIQAPSKWYLTGSLAPFGAKPDDRSDPTADEISDEIGAGDSSEDSQTPAAAAARKALFPSSMGLSFLISQQTKELQATIHWGDYLPIELEEDTPDQEPDDKKKRKPQGWKRIPQTATLIVPIAATEDSFEIEIPGGSGLALVVNGCPVHDARFTAGTLSVSIFVVNYRKMQFSEKDTTFAFQTCLTAQCEEGFVPRSDLRGIDSDDRDEAVASLQCRHDYEFAVGHNVSALAHSTHSGHCTEVCTTWIPTANVPRVEPAPIADVKLGMRALADAESAATIQQMLSPMVTEYRTWIMAQRDAPIASPYAEKVAQLLNDANRACDRIEAGLQALNDATVLVDSQCRNDG
;
A
#
# COMPACT_ATOMS: atom_id res chain seq x y z
N MET A 1 -0.38 -23.53 -31.14
CA MET A 1 -1.09 -22.58 -30.27
C MET A 1 -0.09 -21.51 -29.87
N THR A 2 -0.27 -20.29 -30.37
CA THR A 2 0.53 -19.13 -29.93
C THR A 2 0.13 -18.80 -28.49
N VAL A 3 1.08 -18.96 -27.56
CA VAL A 3 0.91 -18.49 -26.19
C VAL A 3 0.67 -16.97 -26.26
N PRO A 4 -0.42 -16.43 -25.71
CA PRO A 4 -0.62 -14.99 -25.69
C PRO A 4 0.53 -14.36 -24.91
N GLN A 5 1.19 -13.36 -25.52
CA GLN A 5 2.21 -12.57 -24.82
C GLN A 5 1.51 -11.71 -23.77
N LEU A 6 1.64 -12.10 -22.51
CA LEU A 6 1.21 -11.29 -21.37
C LEU A 6 2.02 -9.99 -21.34
N THR A 7 1.33 -8.89 -21.06
CA THR A 7 1.93 -7.59 -20.82
C THR A 7 2.63 -7.57 -19.45
N SER A 8 3.56 -6.64 -19.25
CA SER A 8 4.22 -6.46 -17.95
C SER A 8 3.23 -6.12 -16.83
N ALA A 9 2.10 -5.48 -17.15
CA ALA A 9 1.05 -5.16 -16.19
C ALA A 9 0.29 -6.42 -15.74
N GLU A 10 -0.08 -7.30 -16.68
CA GLU A 10 -0.75 -8.56 -16.36
C GLU A 10 0.15 -9.47 -15.53
N ILE A 11 1.44 -9.58 -15.88
CA ILE A 11 2.41 -10.36 -15.09
C ILE A 11 2.50 -9.84 -13.65
N ARG A 12 2.58 -8.52 -13.46
CA ARG A 12 2.61 -7.93 -12.10
C ARG A 12 1.32 -8.23 -11.33
N SER A 13 0.16 -8.14 -11.97
CA SER A 13 -1.11 -8.49 -11.34
C SER A 13 -1.10 -9.94 -10.85
N THR A 14 -0.70 -10.88 -11.71
CA THR A 14 -0.62 -12.29 -11.35
C THR A 14 0.35 -12.55 -10.19
N LEU A 15 1.48 -11.84 -10.13
CA LEU A 15 2.42 -11.96 -9.01
C LEU A 15 1.82 -11.43 -7.71
N VAL A 16 1.09 -10.32 -7.75
CA VAL A 16 0.41 -9.77 -6.58
C VAL A 16 -0.68 -10.72 -6.10
N ASP A 17 -1.49 -11.27 -7.00
CA ASP A 17 -2.55 -12.22 -6.67
C ASP A 17 -1.97 -13.51 -6.05
N ALA A 18 -0.86 -14.01 -6.60
CA ALA A 18 -0.16 -15.17 -6.06
C ALA A 18 0.40 -14.89 -4.65
N LEU A 19 1.03 -13.73 -4.44
CA LEU A 19 1.51 -13.32 -3.11
C LEU A 19 0.37 -13.15 -2.10
N GLN A 20 -0.77 -12.62 -2.54
CA GLN A 20 -1.96 -12.50 -1.72
C GLN A 20 -2.48 -13.87 -1.27
N LEU A 21 -2.59 -14.82 -2.20
CA LEU A 21 -3.06 -16.17 -1.89
C LEU A 21 -2.06 -16.92 -0.99
N ASP A 22 -0.75 -16.75 -1.18
CA ASP A 22 0.28 -17.45 -0.42
C ASP A 22 0.43 -16.88 1.01
N LEU A 23 0.55 -15.56 1.16
CA LEU A 23 0.91 -14.94 2.44
C LEU A 23 -0.29 -14.71 3.37
N VAL A 24 -1.46 -14.45 2.79
CA VAL A 24 -2.67 -14.03 3.53
C VAL A 24 -3.79 -15.05 3.31
N GLY A 25 -3.98 -15.50 2.08
CA GLY A 25 -5.06 -16.38 1.66
C GLY A 25 -6.14 -15.68 0.83
N PRO A 26 -7.25 -16.39 0.57
CA PRO A 26 -8.31 -15.96 -0.33
C PRO A 26 -8.94 -14.64 0.10
N THR A 27 -9.15 -13.75 -0.86
CA THR A 27 -9.87 -12.50 -0.65
C THR A 27 -11.38 -12.72 -0.67
N PRO A 28 -12.22 -11.78 -0.20
CA PRO A 28 -13.67 -11.90 -0.27
C PRO A 28 -14.23 -12.06 -1.69
N VAL A 29 -13.49 -11.63 -2.72
CA VAL A 29 -13.90 -11.71 -4.13
C VAL A 29 -13.37 -12.97 -4.83
N ASP A 30 -12.43 -13.68 -4.22
CA ASP A 30 -11.88 -14.93 -4.76
C ASP A 30 -12.86 -16.09 -4.55
N ARG A 31 -13.59 -16.41 -5.61
CA ARG A 31 -14.61 -17.48 -5.59
C ARG A 31 -14.00 -18.87 -5.76
N ASP A 32 -12.84 -18.97 -6.38
CA ASP A 32 -12.22 -20.24 -6.72
C ASP A 32 -11.63 -20.90 -5.46
N HIS A 33 -11.15 -20.08 -4.52
CA HIS A 33 -10.58 -20.53 -3.24
C HIS A 33 -11.49 -20.26 -2.03
N ALA A 34 -12.78 -19.92 -2.25
CA ALA A 34 -13.69 -19.54 -1.16
C ALA A 34 -13.83 -20.62 -0.06
N GLU A 35 -13.88 -21.90 -0.46
CA GLU A 35 -13.94 -23.08 0.43
C GLU A 35 -12.68 -23.96 0.30
N GLU A 36 -11.50 -23.35 0.19
CA GLU A 36 -10.25 -24.09 0.07
C GLU A 36 -10.02 -25.11 1.20
N VAL A 37 -9.22 -26.13 0.90
CA VAL A 37 -8.82 -27.16 1.85
C VAL A 37 -7.30 -27.15 1.95
N LEU A 38 -6.79 -26.87 3.15
CA LEU A 38 -5.36 -26.88 3.44
C LEU A 38 -4.92 -28.23 3.98
N ILE A 39 -3.69 -28.60 3.69
CA ILE A 39 -3.04 -29.83 4.21
C ILE A 39 -2.35 -29.61 5.57
N GLN A 40 -2.29 -28.37 6.03
CA GLN A 40 -1.75 -28.02 7.34
C GLN A 40 -2.61 -26.94 8.02
N ALA A 41 -2.34 -26.74 9.31
CA ALA A 41 -3.00 -25.72 10.13
C ALA A 41 -2.90 -24.32 9.46
N PRO A 42 -3.99 -23.55 9.36
CA PRO A 42 -3.97 -22.25 8.70
C PRO A 42 -3.02 -21.24 9.38
N SER A 43 -2.79 -21.33 10.70
CA SER A 43 -1.80 -20.47 11.38
C SER A 43 -0.34 -20.81 11.05
N LYS A 44 -0.10 -21.96 10.41
CA LYS A 44 1.21 -22.35 9.84
C LYS A 44 1.30 -22.06 8.35
N TRP A 45 0.15 -22.00 7.67
CA TRP A 45 0.09 -21.81 6.22
C TRP A 45 0.16 -20.32 5.86
N TYR A 46 -0.57 -19.47 6.60
CA TYR A 46 -0.61 -18.03 6.36
C TYR A 46 0.28 -17.28 7.35
N LEU A 47 1.03 -16.31 6.84
CA LEU A 47 1.92 -15.46 7.62
C LEU A 47 1.17 -14.33 8.33
N THR A 48 0.10 -13.83 7.71
CA THR A 48 -0.70 -12.71 8.24
C THR A 48 -2.16 -12.82 7.82
N GLY A 49 -2.99 -11.83 8.14
CA GLY A 49 -4.44 -11.88 7.84
C GLY A 49 -5.32 -12.38 8.96
N SER A 50 -4.72 -12.89 10.05
CA SER A 50 -5.45 -13.59 11.11
C SER A 50 -5.53 -12.81 12.42
N LEU A 51 -6.68 -12.91 13.09
CA LEU A 51 -6.90 -12.39 14.44
C LEU A 51 -6.96 -13.54 15.45
N ALA A 52 -6.01 -13.55 16.39
CA ALA A 52 -5.98 -14.48 17.51
C ALA A 52 -7.00 -14.07 18.60
N PRO A 53 -7.56 -15.02 19.37
CA PRO A 53 -8.38 -14.72 20.55
C PRO A 53 -7.79 -13.66 21.48
N PHE A 54 -8.60 -12.69 21.88
CA PHE A 54 -8.23 -11.66 22.85
C PHE A 54 -7.88 -12.30 24.20
N GLY A 55 -6.76 -11.88 24.78
CA GLY A 55 -6.25 -12.44 26.04
C GLY A 55 -5.54 -13.80 25.90
N ALA A 56 -5.33 -14.31 24.68
CA ALA A 56 -4.46 -15.46 24.45
C ALA A 56 -3.02 -15.16 24.90
N LYS A 57 -2.33 -16.16 25.46
CA LYS A 57 -0.94 -16.01 25.89
C LYS A 57 -0.04 -15.79 24.66
N PRO A 58 1.09 -15.08 24.81
CA PRO A 58 2.02 -14.83 23.70
C PRO A 58 2.39 -16.09 22.90
N ASP A 59 2.67 -17.20 23.57
CA ASP A 59 3.05 -18.46 22.91
C ASP A 59 1.92 -19.03 22.04
N ASP A 60 0.68 -18.90 22.48
CA ASP A 60 -0.51 -19.43 21.78
C ASP A 60 -0.87 -18.61 20.53
N ARG A 61 -0.49 -17.32 20.52
CA ARG A 61 -0.71 -16.38 19.42
C ARG A 61 0.55 -16.01 18.65
N SER A 62 1.62 -16.79 18.79
CA SER A 62 2.83 -16.62 17.99
C SER A 62 2.82 -17.54 16.78
N ASP A 63 3.51 -17.14 15.72
CA ASP A 63 3.83 -18.03 14.61
C ASP A 63 4.64 -19.24 15.15
N PRO A 64 4.14 -20.47 15.00
CA PRO A 64 4.83 -21.66 15.50
C PRO A 64 6.17 -21.96 14.80
N THR A 65 6.45 -21.33 13.65
CA THR A 65 7.72 -21.42 12.93
C THR A 65 8.70 -20.29 13.27
N ALA A 66 8.29 -19.31 14.09
CA ALA A 66 9.12 -18.16 14.45
C ALA A 66 10.44 -18.55 15.15
N ASP A 67 10.45 -19.67 15.88
CA ASP A 67 11.66 -20.19 16.53
C ASP A 67 12.68 -20.74 15.51
N GLU A 68 12.22 -21.34 14.40
CA GLU A 68 13.08 -21.93 13.37
C GLU A 68 13.80 -20.86 12.54
N ILE A 69 13.11 -19.76 12.21
CA ILE A 69 13.66 -18.62 11.45
C ILE A 69 14.73 -17.87 12.26
N SER A 70 14.56 -17.80 13.59
CA SER A 70 15.50 -17.10 14.46
C SER A 70 16.85 -17.82 14.56
N ASP A 71 16.89 -19.15 14.42
CA ASP A 71 18.10 -19.95 14.49
C ASP A 71 18.93 -19.88 13.18
N GLU A 72 18.30 -19.73 12.01
CA GLU A 72 19.01 -19.60 10.72
C GLU A 72 19.78 -18.28 10.57
N ILE A 73 19.26 -17.17 11.11
CA ILE A 73 19.90 -15.84 11.02
C ILE A 73 21.14 -15.76 11.95
N GLY A 74 21.24 -16.63 12.96
CA GLY A 74 22.34 -16.68 13.92
C GLY A 74 23.61 -17.41 13.46
N ALA A 75 23.59 -18.09 12.30
CA ALA A 75 24.66 -18.99 11.86
C ALA A 75 25.51 -18.43 10.69
N GLY A 76 25.61 -17.10 10.55
CA GLY A 76 26.48 -16.42 9.59
C GLY A 76 27.84 -16.03 10.21
N ASP A 77 28.90 -16.59 9.66
CA ASP A 77 30.31 -16.43 10.03
C ASP A 77 30.75 -14.95 10.24
N SER A 78 31.48 -14.70 11.33
CA SER A 78 31.88 -13.36 11.80
C SER A 78 33.15 -12.88 11.09
N SER A 79 33.04 -11.83 10.27
CA SER A 79 34.20 -11.01 9.87
C SER A 79 34.31 -9.78 10.77
N GLU A 80 35.50 -9.55 11.33
CA GLU A 80 35.83 -8.66 12.46
C GLU A 80 35.63 -7.14 12.29
N ASP A 81 34.92 -6.65 11.28
CA ASP A 81 34.81 -5.19 11.01
C ASP A 81 33.37 -4.67 10.82
N SER A 82 32.38 -5.43 11.30
CA SER A 82 30.99 -4.97 11.39
C SER A 82 30.57 -4.96 12.86
N GLN A 83 30.44 -3.78 13.46
CA GLN A 83 29.65 -3.64 14.69
C GLN A 83 28.19 -3.92 14.35
N THR A 84 27.88 -5.20 14.22
CA THR A 84 26.52 -5.72 14.14
C THR A 84 25.83 -5.29 15.43
N PRO A 85 24.74 -4.49 15.39
CA PRO A 85 23.99 -4.20 16.60
C PRO A 85 23.61 -5.53 17.22
N ALA A 86 23.89 -5.69 18.52
CA ALA A 86 23.62 -6.91 19.27
C ALA A 86 22.25 -7.45 18.87
N ALA A 87 22.20 -8.71 18.42
CA ALA A 87 20.98 -9.37 17.97
C ALA A 87 19.90 -9.16 19.03
N ALA A 88 19.01 -8.21 18.78
CA ALA A 88 17.81 -8.05 19.58
C ALA A 88 17.10 -9.38 19.41
N ALA A 89 17.05 -10.19 20.48
CA ALA A 89 16.40 -11.49 20.48
C ALA A 89 15.14 -11.42 19.62
N ALA A 90 15.09 -12.19 18.53
CA ALA A 90 14.02 -12.11 17.55
C ALA A 90 12.70 -12.24 18.30
N ARG A 91 11.99 -11.13 18.46
CA ARG A 91 10.72 -11.14 19.17
C ARG A 91 9.76 -11.90 18.27
N LYS A 92 9.24 -13.03 18.75
CA LYS A 92 8.18 -13.78 18.08
C LYS A 92 7.10 -12.81 17.60
N ALA A 93 6.88 -12.77 16.30
CA ALA A 93 5.78 -11.99 15.75
C ALA A 93 4.47 -12.59 16.29
N LEU A 94 3.71 -11.75 17.00
CA LEU A 94 2.45 -12.17 17.60
C LEU A 94 1.31 -11.79 16.65
N PHE A 95 0.42 -12.75 16.38
CA PHE A 95 -0.84 -12.49 15.71
C PHE A 95 -1.67 -11.50 16.55
N PRO A 96 -2.16 -10.40 15.95
CA PRO A 96 -2.95 -9.42 16.65
C PRO A 96 -4.31 -10.02 17.05
N SER A 97 -4.95 -9.47 18.07
CA SER A 97 -6.33 -9.84 18.44
C SER A 97 -7.38 -8.89 17.87
N SER A 98 -6.92 -7.82 17.23
CA SER A 98 -7.78 -6.83 16.59
C SER A 98 -7.09 -6.16 15.40
N MET A 99 -7.90 -5.72 14.45
CA MET A 99 -7.49 -4.84 13.35
C MET A 99 -8.57 -3.78 13.13
N GLY A 100 -8.21 -2.63 12.59
CA GLY A 100 -9.18 -1.55 12.45
C GLY A 100 -8.77 -0.41 11.56
N LEU A 101 -9.67 0.56 11.46
CA LEU A 101 -9.53 1.78 10.69
C LEU A 101 -9.82 2.99 11.57
N SER A 102 -9.06 4.06 11.38
CA SER A 102 -9.42 5.40 11.83
C SER A 102 -9.60 6.33 10.64
N PHE A 103 -10.69 7.06 10.60
CA PHE A 103 -11.02 8.00 9.54
C PHE A 103 -11.76 9.22 10.10
N LEU A 104 -11.87 10.27 9.30
CA LEU A 104 -12.59 11.47 9.68
C LEU A 104 -13.93 11.52 8.95
N ILE A 105 -14.97 11.94 9.66
CA ILE A 105 -16.30 12.15 9.09
C ILE A 105 -16.83 13.54 9.45
N SER A 106 -17.80 13.99 8.66
CA SER A 106 -18.54 15.21 8.92
C SER A 106 -19.45 15.07 10.15
N GLN A 107 -19.89 16.19 10.75
CA GLN A 107 -20.83 16.17 11.87
C GLN A 107 -22.22 15.64 11.46
N GLN A 108 -22.52 15.69 10.16
CA GLN A 108 -23.81 15.30 9.59
C GLN A 108 -23.98 13.78 9.61
N THR A 109 -22.90 13.03 9.41
CA THR A 109 -22.89 11.56 9.38
C THR A 109 -23.26 11.01 10.76
N LYS A 110 -24.39 10.29 10.83
CA LYS A 110 -24.92 9.68 12.07
C LYS A 110 -24.77 8.17 12.12
N GLU A 111 -24.51 7.56 10.98
CA GLU A 111 -24.30 6.14 10.85
C GLU A 111 -23.39 5.86 9.67
N LEU A 112 -22.77 4.69 9.67
CA LEU A 112 -22.00 4.17 8.55
C LEU A 112 -22.28 2.68 8.37
N GLN A 113 -22.10 2.19 7.16
CA GLN A 113 -22.20 0.76 6.90
C GLN A 113 -20.81 0.13 7.05
N ALA A 114 -20.68 -0.83 7.96
CA ALA A 114 -19.48 -1.62 8.14
C ALA A 114 -19.72 -3.05 7.62
N THR A 115 -18.87 -3.52 6.71
CA THR A 115 -18.89 -4.90 6.22
C THR A 115 -17.60 -5.59 6.63
N ILE A 116 -17.74 -6.76 7.26
CA ILE A 116 -16.63 -7.56 7.77
C ILE A 116 -16.64 -8.90 7.07
N HIS A 117 -15.48 -9.31 6.56
CA HIS A 117 -15.24 -10.64 6.00
C HIS A 117 -14.18 -11.36 6.83
N TRP A 118 -14.34 -12.67 7.00
CA TRP A 118 -13.33 -13.54 7.59
C TRP A 118 -13.50 -14.98 7.10
N GLY A 119 -12.49 -15.81 7.31
CA GLY A 119 -12.52 -17.25 7.11
C GLY A 119 -12.41 -17.97 8.45
N ASP A 120 -13.34 -18.89 8.70
CA ASP A 120 -13.21 -19.87 9.78
C ASP A 120 -12.67 -21.18 9.19
N TYR A 121 -11.82 -21.89 9.94
CA TYR A 121 -11.27 -23.16 9.50
C TYR A 121 -11.68 -24.27 10.44
N LEU A 122 -12.23 -25.36 9.86
CA LEU A 122 -12.57 -26.56 10.60
C LEU A 122 -11.68 -27.72 10.17
N PRO A 123 -11.20 -28.54 11.11
CA PRO A 123 -10.45 -29.73 10.77
C PRO A 123 -11.33 -30.76 10.06
N ILE A 124 -10.80 -31.37 9.01
CA ILE A 124 -11.44 -32.46 8.26
C ILE A 124 -10.47 -33.64 8.12
N GLU A 125 -11.01 -34.85 7.97
CA GLU A 125 -10.19 -36.01 7.57
C GLU A 125 -9.99 -35.95 6.05
N LEU A 126 -8.74 -36.00 5.58
CA LEU A 126 -8.43 -36.15 4.16
C LEU A 126 -8.51 -37.64 3.79
N GLU A 127 -9.05 -37.92 2.61
CA GLU A 127 -9.01 -39.26 2.02
C GLU A 127 -7.59 -39.52 1.47
N GLU A 128 -6.98 -40.65 1.82
CA GLU A 128 -5.69 -41.05 1.26
C GLU A 128 -5.89 -41.66 -0.14
N ASP A 129 -5.45 -40.98 -1.19
CA ASP A 129 -5.25 -41.57 -2.52
C ASP A 129 -3.95 -42.42 -2.51
N THR A 130 -3.93 -43.51 -1.75
CA THR A 130 -2.90 -44.55 -1.91
C THR A 130 -3.53 -45.85 -2.36
N PRO A 131 -3.22 -46.34 -3.58
CA PRO A 131 -3.56 -47.71 -3.95
C PRO A 131 -2.62 -48.66 -3.20
N ASP A 132 -3.22 -49.57 -2.45
CA ASP A 132 -2.62 -50.77 -1.84
C ASP A 132 -1.29 -50.59 -1.09
N GLN A 133 -1.38 -50.33 0.22
CA GLN A 133 -0.36 -50.81 1.16
C GLN A 133 -1.00 -51.74 2.20
N GLU A 134 -0.35 -52.89 2.39
CA GLU A 134 -0.74 -53.97 3.30
C GLU A 134 -0.93 -53.47 4.75
N PRO A 135 -1.76 -54.17 5.55
CA PRO A 135 -2.15 -53.73 6.88
C PRO A 135 -1.00 -53.99 7.86
N ASP A 136 -0.07 -53.05 8.01
CA ASP A 136 0.85 -53.03 9.15
C ASP A 136 0.30 -52.15 10.28
N ASP A 137 0.34 -52.74 11.46
CA ASP A 137 -0.52 -52.49 12.60
C ASP A 137 0.01 -51.33 13.45
N LYS A 138 -0.14 -50.10 12.96
CA LYS A 138 -0.14 -48.87 13.79
C LYS A 138 -1.16 -47.91 13.21
N LYS A 139 -2.14 -47.50 14.02
CA LYS A 139 -3.12 -46.44 13.72
C LYS A 139 -2.41 -45.17 13.22
N LYS A 140 -2.09 -45.10 11.92
CA LYS A 140 -1.71 -43.85 11.26
C LYS A 140 -2.96 -42.98 11.33
N ARG A 141 -2.90 -41.90 12.11
CA ARG A 141 -3.96 -40.88 12.08
C ARG A 141 -4.05 -40.44 10.62
N LYS A 142 -5.24 -40.53 10.03
CA LYS A 142 -5.46 -40.02 8.68
C LYS A 142 -4.94 -38.58 8.59
N PRO A 143 -4.38 -38.16 7.44
CA PRO A 143 -3.94 -36.79 7.26
C PRO A 143 -5.10 -35.84 7.57
N GLN A 144 -4.85 -34.88 8.47
CA GLN A 144 -5.83 -33.90 8.90
C GLN A 144 -5.74 -32.68 7.99
N GLY A 145 -6.80 -32.43 7.22
CA GLY A 145 -6.95 -31.23 6.43
C GLY A 145 -7.70 -30.15 7.20
N TRP A 146 -7.77 -28.95 6.62
CA TRP A 146 -8.50 -27.81 7.17
C TRP A 146 -9.37 -27.19 6.10
N LYS A 147 -10.69 -27.27 6.27
CA LYS A 147 -11.65 -26.69 5.33
C LYS A 147 -11.99 -25.26 5.76
N ARG A 148 -11.84 -24.31 4.82
CA ARG A 148 -12.27 -22.93 4.99
C ARG A 148 -13.79 -22.80 4.88
N ILE A 149 -14.36 -21.96 5.74
CA ILE A 149 -15.75 -21.53 5.72
C ILE A 149 -15.74 -19.99 5.63
N PRO A 150 -16.07 -19.41 4.45
CA PRO A 150 -16.15 -17.96 4.29
C PRO A 150 -17.31 -17.41 5.11
N GLN A 151 -17.08 -16.30 5.79
CA GLN A 151 -18.07 -15.60 6.58
C GLN A 151 -18.12 -14.12 6.20
N THR A 152 -19.30 -13.54 6.31
CA THR A 152 -19.54 -12.11 6.06
C THR A 152 -20.62 -11.58 6.99
N ALA A 153 -20.46 -10.33 7.43
CA ALA A 153 -21.47 -9.62 8.20
C ALA A 153 -21.48 -8.15 7.81
N THR A 154 -22.68 -7.59 7.62
CA THR A 154 -22.89 -6.16 7.38
C THR A 154 -23.71 -5.56 8.51
N LEU A 155 -23.23 -4.44 9.04
CA LEU A 155 -23.76 -3.76 10.20
C LEU A 155 -23.92 -2.27 9.90
N ILE A 156 -25.01 -1.68 10.39
CA ILE A 156 -25.15 -0.22 10.47
C ILE A 156 -24.59 0.21 11.82
N VAL A 157 -23.52 0.99 11.78
CA VAL A 157 -22.77 1.44 12.95
C VAL A 157 -23.23 2.86 13.28
N PRO A 158 -23.94 3.08 14.39
CA PRO A 158 -24.33 4.43 14.81
C PRO A 158 -23.08 5.20 15.24
N ILE A 159 -23.00 6.47 14.87
CA ILE A 159 -21.89 7.35 15.24
C ILE A 159 -22.39 8.44 16.17
N ALA A 160 -21.76 8.49 17.35
CA ALA A 160 -21.96 9.53 18.34
C ALA A 160 -20.62 10.16 18.70
N ALA A 161 -20.66 11.45 19.03
CA ALA A 161 -19.53 12.14 19.63
C ALA A 161 -19.46 11.76 21.11
N THR A 162 -18.57 10.85 21.47
CA THR A 162 -18.40 10.32 22.82
C THR A 162 -16.92 10.05 23.10
N GLU A 163 -16.51 10.22 24.35
CA GLU A 163 -15.16 9.79 24.79
C GLU A 163 -15.10 8.27 25.03
N ASP A 164 -16.24 7.67 25.34
CA ASP A 164 -16.36 6.23 25.57
C ASP A 164 -16.53 5.47 24.25
N SER A 165 -15.79 4.36 24.12
CA SER A 165 -16.04 3.37 23.09
C SER A 165 -17.24 2.49 23.44
N PHE A 166 -17.96 2.01 22.44
CA PHE A 166 -18.99 0.99 22.60
C PHE A 166 -18.73 -0.22 21.69
N GLU A 167 -19.34 -1.34 22.04
CA GLU A 167 -19.17 -2.60 21.31
C GLU A 167 -20.47 -3.03 20.64
N ILE A 168 -20.37 -3.54 19.41
CA ILE A 168 -21.45 -4.19 18.67
C ILE A 168 -21.00 -5.63 18.41
N GLU A 169 -21.76 -6.61 18.88
CA GLU A 169 -21.50 -8.02 18.58
C GLU A 169 -21.74 -8.30 17.08
N ILE A 170 -20.80 -9.00 16.44
CA ILE A 170 -20.98 -9.43 15.04
C ILE A 170 -21.97 -10.62 15.03
N PRO A 171 -23.07 -10.54 14.25
CA PRO A 171 -24.14 -11.54 14.25
C PRO A 171 -23.67 -12.98 13.99
N GLY A 172 -24.55 -13.92 14.31
CA GLY A 172 -24.30 -15.35 14.03
C GLY A 172 -23.48 -16.07 15.11
N GLY A 173 -23.28 -15.46 16.28
CA GLY A 173 -22.50 -16.07 17.36
C GLY A 173 -21.03 -16.23 17.00
N SER A 174 -20.52 -15.34 16.12
CA SER A 174 -19.16 -15.38 15.59
C SER A 174 -18.09 -15.28 16.68
N GLY A 175 -18.41 -14.73 17.86
CA GLY A 175 -17.44 -14.40 18.89
C GLY A 175 -16.53 -13.22 18.52
N LEU A 176 -16.85 -12.51 17.42
CA LEU A 176 -16.20 -11.27 17.02
C LEU A 176 -17.08 -10.07 17.41
N ALA A 177 -16.45 -8.92 17.66
CA ALA A 177 -17.16 -7.68 17.93
C ALA A 177 -16.53 -6.51 17.17
N LEU A 178 -17.36 -5.51 16.85
CA LEU A 178 -16.90 -4.19 16.46
C LEU A 178 -16.78 -3.30 17.69
N VAL A 179 -15.59 -2.75 17.93
CA VAL A 179 -15.36 -1.72 18.94
C VAL A 179 -15.27 -0.39 18.21
N VAL A 180 -16.14 0.56 18.57
CA VAL A 180 -16.30 1.83 17.88
C VAL A 180 -16.09 2.98 18.86
N ASN A 181 -15.29 3.95 18.44
CA ASN A 181 -15.05 5.19 19.18
C ASN A 181 -15.18 6.38 18.24
N GLY A 182 -15.82 7.47 18.69
CA GLY A 182 -16.08 8.68 17.91
C GLY A 182 -15.72 9.93 18.69
N CYS A 183 -14.49 10.44 18.50
CA CYS A 183 -14.00 11.60 19.24
C CYS A 183 -14.12 12.91 18.42
N PRO A 184 -14.57 14.02 19.02
CA PRO A 184 -14.52 15.33 18.37
C PRO A 184 -13.09 15.75 18.00
N VAL A 185 -12.94 16.36 16.82
CA VAL A 185 -11.68 16.99 16.41
C VAL A 185 -11.72 18.47 16.77
N HIS A 186 -10.76 18.90 17.61
CA HIS A 186 -10.65 20.29 18.08
C HIS A 186 -9.63 21.14 17.32
N ASP A 187 -9.18 20.65 16.18
CA ASP A 187 -8.18 21.29 15.35
C ASP A 187 -8.84 22.23 14.34
N ALA A 188 -8.42 23.50 14.36
CA ALA A 188 -8.98 24.58 13.56
C ALA A 188 -8.82 24.39 12.04
N ARG A 189 -7.99 23.44 11.61
CA ARG A 189 -7.82 23.08 10.18
C ARG A 189 -9.00 22.31 9.62
N PHE A 190 -9.77 21.65 10.49
CA PHE A 190 -10.95 20.89 10.09
C PHE A 190 -12.21 21.73 10.27
N THR A 191 -13.25 21.38 9.51
CA THR A 191 -14.56 22.01 9.68
C THR A 191 -15.08 21.70 11.08
N ALA A 192 -15.63 22.72 11.76
CA ALA A 192 -16.18 22.55 13.11
C ALA A 192 -17.21 21.41 13.13
N GLY A 193 -17.07 20.52 14.11
CA GLY A 193 -17.93 19.33 14.24
C GLY A 193 -17.41 18.07 13.54
N THR A 194 -16.24 18.11 12.90
CA THR A 194 -15.55 16.91 12.38
C THR A 194 -15.32 15.91 13.52
N LEU A 195 -15.61 14.64 13.27
CA LEU A 195 -15.37 13.54 14.19
C LEU A 195 -14.26 12.63 13.67
N SER A 196 -13.35 12.23 14.56
CA SER A 196 -12.41 11.14 14.33
C SER A 196 -13.06 9.85 14.82
N VAL A 197 -13.35 8.95 13.90
CA VAL A 197 -13.96 7.65 14.19
C VAL A 197 -12.91 6.57 14.06
N SER A 198 -12.87 5.67 15.03
CA SER A 198 -12.06 4.45 15.00
C SER A 198 -12.96 3.23 15.14
N ILE A 199 -12.82 2.27 14.23
CA ILE A 199 -13.57 1.02 14.22
C ILE A 199 -12.58 -0.14 14.21
N PHE A 200 -12.73 -1.06 15.16
CA PHE A 200 -11.89 -2.24 15.27
C PHE A 200 -12.74 -3.51 15.24
N VAL A 201 -12.32 -4.50 14.47
CA VAL A 201 -12.77 -5.88 14.61
C VAL A 201 -11.92 -6.52 15.70
N VAL A 202 -12.53 -7.05 16.75
CA VAL A 202 -11.86 -7.71 17.87
C VAL A 202 -12.34 -9.15 17.97
N ASN A 203 -11.40 -10.10 18.10
CA ASN A 203 -11.72 -11.50 18.30
C ASN A 203 -11.87 -11.83 19.80
N TYR A 204 -13.10 -11.96 20.28
CA TYR A 204 -13.42 -12.33 21.66
C TYR A 204 -13.72 -13.83 21.85
N ARG A 205 -13.43 -14.67 20.85
CA ARG A 205 -13.57 -16.14 20.98
C ARG A 205 -12.71 -16.63 22.14
N LYS A 206 -13.15 -17.70 22.81
CA LYS A 206 -12.35 -18.35 23.86
C LYS A 206 -11.39 -19.34 23.21
N MET A 207 -10.11 -19.19 23.52
CA MET A 207 -9.04 -20.08 23.06
C MET A 207 -9.34 -21.55 23.39
N GLN A 208 -9.27 -22.43 22.38
CA GLN A 208 -9.38 -23.88 22.54
C GLN A 208 -8.05 -24.54 22.20
N PHE A 209 -7.31 -25.01 23.20
CA PHE A 209 -5.92 -25.47 23.02
C PHE A 209 -5.75 -26.68 22.10
N SER A 210 -6.72 -27.61 22.06
CA SER A 210 -6.64 -28.80 21.21
C SER A 210 -6.75 -28.48 19.72
N GLU A 211 -7.41 -27.38 19.37
CA GLU A 211 -7.71 -26.97 18.00
C GLU A 211 -7.63 -25.45 17.89
N LYS A 212 -6.47 -24.88 18.24
CA LYS A 212 -6.32 -23.43 18.41
C LYS A 212 -6.84 -22.61 17.22
N ASP A 213 -6.59 -23.10 16.02
CA ASP A 213 -6.94 -22.43 14.77
C ASP A 213 -8.45 -22.32 14.53
N THR A 214 -9.28 -23.17 15.14
CA THR A 214 -10.75 -23.04 15.04
C THR A 214 -11.27 -21.77 15.73
N THR A 215 -10.45 -21.16 16.58
CA THR A 215 -10.80 -19.95 17.34
C THR A 215 -10.18 -18.68 16.77
N PHE A 216 -9.32 -18.79 15.75
CA PHE A 216 -8.79 -17.66 15.01
C PHE A 216 -9.80 -17.23 13.95
N ALA A 217 -9.78 -15.94 13.58
CA ALA A 217 -10.48 -15.45 12.39
C ALA A 217 -9.43 -15.13 11.33
N PHE A 218 -9.48 -15.79 10.17
CA PHE A 218 -8.48 -15.65 9.11
C PHE A 218 -8.95 -14.73 7.99
N GLN A 219 -8.01 -14.23 7.17
CA GLN A 219 -8.28 -13.33 6.03
C GLN A 219 -9.23 -12.17 6.38
N THR A 220 -9.07 -11.58 7.56
CA THR A 220 -10.02 -10.59 8.06
C THR A 220 -9.98 -9.30 7.24
N CYS A 221 -11.13 -8.78 6.84
CA CYS A 221 -11.23 -7.52 6.10
C CYS A 221 -12.40 -6.71 6.65
N LEU A 222 -12.17 -5.44 6.95
CA LEU A 222 -13.17 -4.46 7.39
C LEU A 222 -13.29 -3.40 6.31
N THR A 223 -14.51 -3.18 5.82
CA THR A 223 -14.86 -2.11 4.89
C THR A 223 -15.86 -1.19 5.56
N ALA A 224 -15.59 0.12 5.57
CA ALA A 224 -16.50 1.15 6.05
C ALA A 224 -16.96 2.02 4.87
N GLN A 225 -18.28 2.17 4.74
CA GLN A 225 -18.93 2.98 3.71
C GLN A 225 -19.66 4.15 4.37
N CYS A 226 -19.46 5.35 3.83
CA CYS A 226 -20.05 6.60 4.29
C CYS A 226 -20.64 7.33 3.07
N GLU A 227 -21.96 7.49 3.03
CA GLU A 227 -22.65 8.13 1.89
C GLU A 227 -22.26 9.61 1.73
N GLU A 228 -22.10 10.34 2.84
CA GLU A 228 -21.65 11.74 2.79
C GLU A 228 -20.16 11.89 2.46
N GLY A 229 -19.41 10.80 2.52
CA GLY A 229 -17.97 10.75 2.29
C GLY A 229 -17.11 10.98 3.54
N PHE A 230 -15.88 10.52 3.45
CA PHE A 230 -14.83 10.73 4.45
C PHE A 230 -14.17 12.09 4.26
N VAL A 231 -13.86 12.74 5.38
CA VAL A 231 -13.11 13.99 5.39
C VAL A 231 -11.62 13.67 5.21
N PRO A 232 -10.93 14.26 4.23
CA PRO A 232 -9.51 14.02 4.06
C PRO A 232 -8.74 14.62 5.24
N ARG A 233 -7.73 13.90 5.71
CA ARG A 233 -6.75 14.43 6.66
C ARG A 233 -5.88 15.45 5.93
N SER A 234 -5.61 16.57 6.60
CA SER A 234 -4.63 17.52 6.09
C SER A 234 -3.24 16.93 6.23
N ASP A 235 -2.54 16.71 5.11
CA ASP A 235 -1.10 16.43 5.14
C ASP A 235 -0.36 17.75 5.39
N LEU A 236 0.37 17.79 6.50
CA LEU A 236 1.08 18.99 6.96
C LEU A 236 2.56 18.96 6.61
N ARG A 237 3.04 17.80 6.15
CA ARG A 237 4.44 17.62 5.77
C ARG A 237 4.75 18.62 4.68
N GLY A 238 5.84 19.35 4.86
CA GLY A 238 6.36 20.30 3.88
C GLY A 238 5.64 21.65 3.77
N ILE A 239 4.53 21.89 4.49
CA ILE A 239 3.82 23.20 4.37
C ILE A 239 4.67 24.33 4.98
N ASP A 240 5.23 24.11 6.17
CA ASP A 240 6.10 25.07 6.88
C ASP A 240 7.56 24.56 6.98
N SER A 241 7.95 23.62 6.11
CA SER A 241 9.29 23.05 6.13
C SER A 241 10.28 23.95 5.40
N ASP A 242 11.45 24.18 6.02
CA ASP A 242 12.60 24.79 5.38
C ASP A 242 13.30 23.82 4.39
N ASP A 243 12.93 22.53 4.42
CA ASP A 243 13.44 21.52 3.50
C ASP A 243 12.81 21.69 2.11
N ARG A 244 13.68 21.85 1.10
CA ARG A 244 13.26 22.06 -0.29
C ARG A 244 12.48 20.88 -0.84
N ASP A 245 12.94 19.66 -0.57
CA ASP A 245 12.37 18.45 -1.16
C ASP A 245 11.00 18.17 -0.52
N GLU A 246 10.87 18.38 0.79
CA GLU A 246 9.59 18.25 1.49
C GLU A 246 8.55 19.26 1.00
N ALA A 247 8.95 20.53 0.77
CA ALA A 247 8.05 21.55 0.26
C ALA A 247 7.62 21.30 -1.21
N VAL A 248 8.52 20.76 -2.04
CA VAL A 248 8.18 20.34 -3.42
C VAL A 248 7.24 19.14 -3.40
N ALA A 249 7.48 18.15 -2.53
CA ALA A 249 6.60 17.00 -2.37
C ALA A 249 5.20 17.42 -1.91
N SER A 250 5.10 18.33 -0.94
CA SER A 250 3.81 18.88 -0.49
C SER A 250 3.01 19.54 -1.62
N LEU A 251 3.69 20.27 -2.52
CA LEU A 251 3.06 20.82 -3.72
C LEU A 251 2.66 19.71 -4.71
N GLN A 252 3.54 18.75 -5.01
CA GLN A 252 3.28 17.69 -5.99
C GLN A 252 2.11 16.81 -5.56
N CYS A 253 2.06 16.46 -4.26
CA CYS A 253 1.06 15.57 -3.67
C CYS A 253 -0.15 16.32 -3.08
N ARG A 254 -0.35 17.61 -3.41
CA ARG A 254 -1.45 18.44 -2.86
C ARG A 254 -2.87 17.92 -3.10
N HIS A 255 -3.03 16.99 -4.04
CA HIS A 255 -4.30 16.33 -4.34
C HIS A 255 -4.27 14.83 -3.99
N ASP A 256 -3.23 14.38 -3.29
CA ASP A 256 -3.14 13.03 -2.73
C ASP A 256 -3.65 13.10 -1.30
N TYR A 257 -4.86 12.59 -1.09
CA TYR A 257 -5.58 12.72 0.17
C TYR A 257 -5.50 11.44 0.99
N GLU A 258 -5.24 11.60 2.29
CA GLU A 258 -5.32 10.51 3.28
C GLU A 258 -6.73 10.49 3.91
N PHE A 259 -7.53 9.46 3.63
CA PHE A 259 -8.89 9.34 4.19
C PHE A 259 -8.97 8.43 5.41
N ALA A 260 -8.07 7.45 5.52
CA ALA A 260 -8.07 6.47 6.60
C ALA A 260 -6.66 6.03 6.96
N VAL A 261 -6.51 5.61 8.22
CA VAL A 261 -5.31 4.97 8.76
C VAL A 261 -5.70 3.59 9.28
N GLY A 262 -4.89 2.60 8.95
CA GLY A 262 -5.07 1.24 9.45
C GLY A 262 -4.35 1.02 10.78
N HIS A 263 -4.91 0.16 11.62
CA HIS A 263 -4.33 -0.26 12.91
C HIS A 263 -4.15 -1.77 12.92
N ASN A 264 -2.91 -2.22 13.15
CA ASN A 264 -2.47 -3.62 12.97
C ASN A 264 -2.69 -4.18 11.54
N VAL A 265 -3.05 -3.32 10.59
CA VAL A 265 -3.34 -3.63 9.19
C VAL A 265 -3.17 -2.33 8.38
N SER A 266 -3.00 -2.41 7.06
CA SER A 266 -3.00 -1.21 6.21
C SER A 266 -4.42 -0.77 5.87
N ALA A 267 -4.58 0.46 5.39
CA ALA A 267 -5.85 1.00 4.91
C ALA A 267 -5.78 1.37 3.43
N LEU A 268 -6.89 1.18 2.71
CA LEU A 268 -7.10 1.66 1.36
C LEU A 268 -8.32 2.56 1.33
N ALA A 269 -8.23 3.61 0.54
CA ALA A 269 -9.33 4.53 0.27
C ALA A 269 -9.72 4.40 -1.20
N HIS A 270 -10.97 4.02 -1.46
CA HIS A 270 -11.51 4.00 -2.81
C HIS A 270 -12.02 5.42 -3.12
N SER A 271 -11.13 6.25 -3.68
CA SER A 271 -11.39 7.65 -4.02
C SER A 271 -11.69 7.83 -5.50
N THR A 272 -12.74 8.59 -5.82
CA THR A 272 -13.11 8.94 -7.19
C THR A 272 -12.48 10.27 -7.61
N HIS A 273 -11.16 10.36 -7.70
CA HIS A 273 -10.39 11.44 -8.38
C HIS A 273 -10.71 12.91 -8.03
N SER A 274 -11.53 13.20 -7.01
CA SER A 274 -12.07 14.54 -6.72
C SER A 274 -11.93 14.93 -5.25
N GLY A 275 -10.98 14.31 -4.52
CA GLY A 275 -10.88 14.49 -3.07
C GLY A 275 -12.12 13.99 -2.32
N HIS A 276 -12.90 13.10 -2.95
CA HIS A 276 -14.09 12.50 -2.37
C HIS A 276 -13.91 10.98 -2.32
N CYS A 277 -14.12 10.42 -1.13
CA CYS A 277 -14.00 9.01 -0.85
C CYS A 277 -15.20 8.59 0.00
N THR A 278 -15.95 7.60 -0.45
CA THR A 278 -17.13 7.07 0.24
C THR A 278 -16.89 5.68 0.82
N GLU A 279 -15.76 5.05 0.52
CA GLU A 279 -15.42 3.71 0.98
C GLU A 279 -13.94 3.61 1.35
N VAL A 280 -13.69 3.11 2.55
CA VAL A 280 -12.35 2.78 3.04
C VAL A 280 -12.34 1.33 3.52
N CYS A 281 -11.26 0.61 3.29
CA CYS A 281 -11.14 -0.79 3.70
C CYS A 281 -9.77 -1.11 4.27
N THR A 282 -9.69 -2.17 5.07
CA THR A 282 -8.42 -2.74 5.53
C THR A 282 -7.80 -3.65 4.47
N THR A 283 -6.47 -3.64 4.37
CA THR A 283 -5.72 -4.57 3.52
C THR A 283 -4.45 -5.06 4.21
N TRP A 284 -4.16 -6.34 4.06
CA TRP A 284 -2.93 -6.96 4.59
C TRP A 284 -1.75 -6.81 3.63
N ILE A 285 -2.02 -6.69 2.33
CA ILE A 285 -1.02 -6.43 1.29
C ILE A 285 -1.47 -5.16 0.55
N PRO A 286 -1.00 -3.97 0.99
CA PRO A 286 -1.33 -2.73 0.30
C PRO A 286 -0.67 -2.70 -1.08
N THR A 287 -1.41 -2.20 -2.07
CA THR A 287 -0.90 -1.98 -3.42
C THR A 287 -1.08 -0.52 -3.79
N ALA A 288 -0.11 0.02 -4.52
CA ALA A 288 -0.15 1.38 -5.02
C ALA A 288 0.39 1.40 -6.46
N ASN A 289 -0.30 2.14 -7.33
CA ASN A 289 0.18 2.38 -8.67
C ASN A 289 1.20 3.52 -8.63
N VAL A 290 2.42 3.26 -9.11
CA VAL A 290 3.44 4.30 -9.31
C VAL A 290 3.37 4.71 -10.78
N PRO A 291 2.91 5.93 -11.10
CA PRO A 291 2.87 6.40 -12.47
C PRO A 291 4.29 6.37 -13.07
N ARG A 292 4.41 5.81 -14.28
CA ARG A 292 5.67 5.86 -15.00
C ARG A 292 5.92 7.29 -15.47
N VAL A 293 7.08 7.83 -15.12
CA VAL A 293 7.54 9.11 -15.67
C VAL A 293 8.10 8.86 -17.06
N GLU A 294 7.45 9.40 -18.08
CA GLU A 294 7.90 9.37 -19.46
C GLU A 294 8.10 10.80 -19.98
N PRO A 295 9.21 11.08 -20.70
CA PRO A 295 9.39 12.38 -21.34
C PRO A 295 8.25 12.66 -22.32
N ALA A 296 7.76 13.89 -22.33
CA ALA A 296 6.79 14.31 -23.34
C ALA A 296 7.42 14.20 -24.75
N PRO A 297 6.72 13.64 -25.75
CA PRO A 297 7.20 13.65 -27.12
C PRO A 297 7.17 15.09 -27.64
N ILE A 298 8.35 15.65 -27.91
CA ILE A 298 8.48 16.97 -28.51
C ILE A 298 8.69 16.80 -30.01
N ALA A 299 7.77 17.35 -30.81
CA ALA A 299 7.87 17.29 -32.26
C ALA A 299 9.20 17.92 -32.75
N ASP A 300 9.77 17.32 -33.80
CA ASP A 300 10.96 17.81 -34.50
C ASP A 300 12.26 17.90 -33.69
N VAL A 301 12.26 17.48 -32.42
CA VAL A 301 13.49 17.34 -31.62
C VAL A 301 14.19 16.03 -31.92
N LYS A 302 15.50 16.08 -32.18
CA LYS A 302 16.33 14.89 -32.37
C LYS A 302 17.34 14.74 -31.24
N LEU A 303 17.07 13.81 -30.32
CA LEU A 303 17.93 13.51 -29.15
C LEU A 303 18.88 12.31 -29.38
N GLY A 304 18.80 11.64 -30.52
CA GLY A 304 19.62 10.45 -30.79
C GLY A 304 21.10 10.81 -30.89
N MET A 305 21.94 10.21 -30.04
CA MET A 305 23.38 10.52 -29.99
C MET A 305 24.09 10.39 -31.35
N ARG A 306 23.74 9.36 -32.14
CA ARG A 306 24.29 9.19 -33.50
C ARG A 306 23.91 10.37 -34.41
N ALA A 307 22.64 10.74 -34.43
CA ALA A 307 22.17 11.83 -35.28
C ALA A 307 22.82 13.17 -34.91
N LEU A 308 23.08 13.40 -33.62
CA LEU A 308 23.80 14.59 -33.14
C LEU A 308 25.29 14.54 -33.48
N ALA A 309 25.93 13.36 -33.41
CA ALA A 309 27.34 13.17 -33.76
C ALA A 309 27.58 13.34 -35.27
N ASP A 310 26.64 12.88 -36.10
CA ASP A 310 26.69 12.98 -37.56
C ASP A 310 26.36 14.41 -38.07
N ALA A 311 26.01 15.35 -37.18
CA ALA A 311 25.67 16.71 -37.56
C ALA A 311 26.90 17.49 -38.07
N GLU A 312 26.82 17.99 -39.30
CA GLU A 312 27.95 18.61 -40.01
C GLU A 312 28.33 20.01 -39.48
N SER A 313 27.47 20.64 -38.68
CA SER A 313 27.71 22.00 -38.18
C SER A 313 26.96 22.30 -36.88
N ALA A 314 27.44 23.29 -36.13
CA ALA A 314 26.74 23.85 -34.97
C ALA A 314 25.31 24.31 -35.30
N ALA A 315 25.10 24.87 -36.50
CA ALA A 315 23.78 25.29 -36.96
C ALA A 315 22.82 24.11 -37.12
N THR A 316 23.32 22.97 -37.60
CA THR A 316 22.54 21.72 -37.71
C THR A 316 22.12 21.20 -36.33
N ILE A 317 23.05 21.17 -35.37
CA ILE A 317 22.76 20.76 -33.99
C ILE A 317 21.73 21.69 -33.33
N GLN A 318 21.88 23.00 -33.52
CA GLN A 318 20.92 23.99 -33.03
C GLN A 318 19.53 23.72 -33.60
N GLN A 319 19.39 23.53 -34.92
CA GLN A 319 18.10 23.21 -35.54
C GLN A 319 17.46 21.94 -34.97
N MET A 320 18.26 20.92 -34.65
CA MET A 320 17.77 19.65 -34.08
C MET A 320 17.28 19.75 -32.64
N LEU A 321 17.80 20.71 -31.86
CA LEU A 321 17.56 20.82 -30.41
C LEU A 321 16.76 22.05 -30.00
N SER A 322 16.73 23.11 -30.81
CA SER A 322 15.97 24.34 -30.54
C SER A 322 14.49 24.13 -30.25
N PRO A 323 13.76 23.17 -30.89
CA PRO A 323 12.35 22.96 -30.55
C PRO A 323 12.14 22.53 -29.08
N MET A 324 13.13 21.89 -28.45
CA MET A 324 13.09 21.55 -27.02
C MET A 324 13.06 22.81 -26.14
N VAL A 325 13.85 23.83 -26.49
CA VAL A 325 13.88 25.11 -25.76
C VAL A 325 12.57 25.86 -25.96
N THR A 326 12.06 25.90 -27.19
CA THR A 326 10.78 26.54 -27.52
C THR A 326 9.64 25.91 -26.73
N GLU A 327 9.53 24.58 -26.76
CA GLU A 327 8.44 23.85 -26.09
C GLU A 327 8.56 23.91 -24.56
N TYR A 328 9.78 23.85 -24.01
CA TYR A 328 9.95 24.04 -22.57
C TYR A 328 9.58 25.46 -22.12
N ARG A 329 9.96 26.49 -22.89
CA ARG A 329 9.57 27.88 -22.59
C ARG A 329 8.05 28.08 -22.68
N THR A 330 7.39 27.49 -23.67
CA THR A 330 5.93 27.47 -23.80
C THR A 330 5.27 26.79 -22.60
N TRP A 331 5.78 25.63 -22.17
CA TRP A 331 5.28 24.91 -21.00
C TRP A 331 5.43 25.75 -19.72
N ILE A 332 6.59 26.39 -19.50
CA ILE A 332 6.82 27.28 -18.34
C ILE A 332 5.80 28.42 -18.31
N MET A 333 5.49 29.03 -19.47
CA MET A 333 4.48 30.08 -19.57
C MET A 333 3.09 29.56 -19.20
N ALA A 334 2.69 28.40 -19.73
CA ALA A 334 1.40 27.79 -19.40
C ALA A 334 1.26 27.46 -17.91
N GLN A 335 2.34 27.06 -17.24
CA GLN A 335 2.32 26.81 -15.79
C GLN A 335 2.15 28.09 -14.96
N ARG A 336 2.57 29.27 -15.45
CA ARG A 336 2.35 30.55 -14.76
C ARG A 336 0.88 30.95 -14.74
N ASP A 337 0.13 30.57 -15.77
CA ASP A 337 -1.29 30.89 -15.89
C ASP A 337 -2.19 29.91 -15.10
N ALA A 338 -1.62 28.81 -14.60
CA ALA A 338 -2.35 27.85 -13.80
C ALA A 338 -2.71 28.45 -12.42
N PRO A 339 -3.99 28.39 -11.99
CA PRO A 339 -4.39 28.93 -10.70
C PRO A 339 -3.81 28.07 -9.58
N ILE A 340 -2.89 28.64 -8.79
CA ILE A 340 -2.37 27.99 -7.59
C ILE A 340 -2.67 28.85 -6.37
N ALA A 341 -3.45 28.29 -5.47
CA ALA A 341 -3.83 28.93 -4.23
C ALA A 341 -2.69 28.89 -3.19
N SER A 342 -2.80 29.77 -2.19
CA SER A 342 -2.04 29.64 -0.93
C SER A 342 -2.25 28.24 -0.33
N PRO A 343 -1.22 27.62 0.28
CA PRO A 343 0.11 28.17 0.63
C PRO A 343 1.18 28.05 -0.47
N TYR A 344 0.87 27.44 -1.62
CA TYR A 344 1.92 27.01 -2.55
C TYR A 344 2.41 28.08 -3.54
N ALA A 345 1.76 29.24 -3.60
CA ALA A 345 2.01 30.26 -4.63
C ALA A 345 3.48 30.73 -4.69
N GLU A 346 4.12 30.98 -3.54
CA GLU A 346 5.52 31.41 -3.51
C GLU A 346 6.45 30.30 -4.00
N LYS A 347 6.24 29.06 -3.54
CA LYS A 347 7.06 27.91 -3.94
C LYS A 347 6.98 27.67 -5.45
N VAL A 348 5.78 27.78 -6.04
CA VAL A 348 5.58 27.70 -7.49
C VAL A 348 6.38 28.78 -8.21
N ALA A 349 6.31 30.03 -7.74
CA ALA A 349 7.05 31.12 -8.37
C ALA A 349 8.57 30.86 -8.35
N GLN A 350 9.11 30.34 -7.24
CA GLN A 350 10.51 29.92 -7.14
C GLN A 350 10.85 28.81 -8.14
N LEU A 351 10.04 27.75 -8.22
CA LEU A 351 10.26 26.64 -9.15
C LEU A 351 10.21 27.08 -10.63
N LEU A 352 9.28 27.98 -10.97
CA LEU A 352 9.18 28.52 -12.33
C LEU A 352 10.37 29.44 -12.67
N ASN A 353 10.92 30.17 -11.69
CA ASN A 353 12.14 30.95 -11.90
C ASN A 353 13.35 30.04 -12.13
N ASP A 354 13.49 28.95 -11.36
CA ASP A 354 14.52 27.94 -11.57
C ASP A 354 14.38 27.25 -12.94
N ALA A 355 13.14 26.95 -13.36
CA ALA A 355 12.86 26.40 -14.68
C ALA A 355 13.28 27.34 -15.81
N ASN A 356 12.99 28.65 -15.68
CA ASN A 356 13.47 29.66 -16.64
C ASN A 356 15.00 29.70 -16.70
N ARG A 357 15.68 29.74 -15.55
CA ARG A 357 17.15 29.72 -15.49
C ARG A 357 17.73 28.47 -16.15
N ALA A 358 17.09 27.31 -15.97
CA ALA A 358 17.50 26.08 -16.64
C ALA A 358 17.31 26.18 -18.17
N CYS A 359 16.17 26.71 -18.62
CA CYS A 359 15.89 26.93 -20.04
C CYS A 359 16.90 27.90 -20.68
N ASP A 360 17.20 29.03 -20.03
CA ASP A 360 18.18 30.01 -20.50
C ASP A 360 19.59 29.41 -20.58
N ARG A 361 19.95 28.52 -19.64
CA ARG A 361 21.24 27.79 -19.68
C ARG A 361 21.33 26.81 -20.85
N ILE A 362 20.25 26.11 -21.17
CA ILE A 362 20.20 25.21 -22.34
C ILE A 362 20.36 26.04 -23.62
N GLU A 363 19.63 27.15 -23.73
CA GLU A 363 19.71 28.07 -24.87
C GLU A 363 21.12 28.65 -25.05
N ALA A 364 21.73 29.12 -23.96
CA ALA A 364 23.11 29.61 -23.97
C ALA A 364 24.12 28.52 -24.36
N GLY A 365 23.92 27.28 -23.89
CA GLY A 365 24.74 26.13 -24.28
C GLY A 365 24.67 25.83 -25.78
N LEU A 366 23.48 25.92 -26.38
CA LEU A 366 23.29 25.77 -27.82
C LEU A 366 23.97 26.91 -28.60
N GLN A 367 23.87 28.16 -28.11
CA GLN A 367 24.53 29.31 -28.72
C GLN A 367 26.06 29.22 -28.64
N ALA A 368 26.60 28.66 -27.55
CA ALA A 368 28.04 28.49 -27.35
C ALA A 368 28.69 27.55 -28.40
N LEU A 369 27.91 26.66 -29.04
CA LEU A 369 28.40 25.82 -30.15
C LEU A 369 28.88 26.64 -31.36
N ASN A 370 28.50 27.92 -31.46
CA ASN A 370 29.01 28.81 -32.51
C ASN A 370 30.49 29.20 -32.30
N ASP A 371 31.04 28.97 -31.10
CA ASP A 371 32.47 29.07 -30.85
C ASP A 371 33.17 27.79 -31.32
N ALA A 372 34.07 27.92 -32.30
CA ALA A 372 34.80 26.82 -32.90
C ALA A 372 35.60 25.99 -31.87
N THR A 373 36.06 26.61 -30.78
CA THR A 373 36.80 25.92 -29.70
C THR A 373 35.86 25.00 -28.92
N VAL A 374 34.66 25.48 -28.62
CA VAL A 374 33.63 24.74 -27.87
C VAL A 374 33.06 23.59 -28.69
N LEU A 375 32.88 23.79 -30.01
CA LEU A 375 32.40 22.76 -30.93
C LEU A 375 33.39 21.59 -31.02
N VAL A 376 34.68 21.88 -31.21
CA VAL A 376 35.73 20.85 -31.31
C VAL A 376 35.88 20.06 -30.00
N ASP A 377 35.89 20.73 -28.85
CA ASP A 377 35.97 20.07 -27.54
C ASP A 377 34.74 19.17 -27.26
N SER A 378 33.56 19.53 -27.78
CA SER A 378 32.34 18.72 -27.65
C SER A 378 32.34 17.47 -28.54
N GLN A 379 32.97 17.54 -29.71
CA GLN A 379 33.09 16.43 -30.66
C GLN A 379 34.19 15.44 -30.26
N CYS A 380 35.36 15.94 -29.80
CA CYS A 380 36.49 15.09 -29.41
C CYS A 380 36.24 14.21 -28.16
N ARG A 381 35.20 14.49 -27.37
CA ARG A 381 34.82 13.64 -26.21
C ARG A 381 34.02 12.39 -26.59
N ASN A 382 33.57 12.25 -27.83
CA ASN A 382 32.82 11.08 -28.31
C ASN A 382 33.68 10.01 -29.01
N ASP A 383 34.96 10.30 -29.27
CA ASP A 383 35.91 9.37 -29.93
C ASP A 383 36.77 8.57 -28.92
N GLY A 384 36.32 8.46 -27.66
CA GLY A 384 36.99 7.75 -26.56
C GLY A 384 36.28 6.47 -26.14
#